data_AF-A0A061DM30-F1
#
_entry.id   AF-A0A061DM30-F1
#
_cell.length_a   1.000
_cell.length_b   1.000
_cell.length_c   1.000
_cell.angle_alpha   90.00
_cell.angle_beta   90.00
_cell.angle_gamma   90.00
#
_symmetry.space_group_name_H-M   'P 1'
#
loop_
_entity.id
_entity.type
_entity.pdbx_description
1 polymer ?
#
loop_
_entity_poly.entity_id
_entity_poly.type
_entity_poly.pdbx_seq_one_letter_code
_entity_poly.pdbx_strand_id
1 'polypeptide(L)'
;MHKSLRTDITTVSQAVEINTEKDYHISTQALFSDKVAFPNLKILKISHLKTVKIIWHNLLHTDSFCKLKEMKVGFCNDLLTIFPSNMVGTFQRIKTLIVSNCESLQHIFEIKVLDIKDTNPVATKLRELYIFHLPNLKHVWNEDPRDIHTFQNIRIVYVWDCWSLKSLFPASVAKGLKQLKDLTINCCGLEEVVSEEEGLKQAVNNFVFPQVCYLTLWNLPELKCFYPAMHETELPKLKVLKTYHCGKENILGIQEHHSSIQKPPVLFERVLNSNIPLKMFTYDVQTE
;
A
#
# COMPACT_ATOMS: atom_id res chain seq x y z
N MET A 1 33.99 5.44 -12.22
CA MET A 1 33.33 4.88 -13.43
C MET A 1 32.03 4.21 -13.01
N HIS A 2 30.91 4.93 -13.14
CA HIS A 2 29.58 4.42 -12.82
C HIS A 2 29.09 3.58 -13.99
N LYS A 3 29.05 2.24 -13.85
CA LYS A 3 28.19 1.43 -14.71
C LYS A 3 26.76 1.59 -14.17
N SER A 4 26.07 2.62 -14.68
CA SER A 4 24.61 2.55 -14.81
C SER A 4 24.27 1.25 -15.53
N LEU A 5 23.10 0.66 -15.28
CA LEU A 5 22.55 -0.41 -16.10
C LEU A 5 22.52 0.08 -17.56
N ARG A 6 23.61 -0.17 -18.29
CA ARG A 6 23.77 0.14 -19.71
C ARG A 6 23.18 -1.04 -20.46
N THR A 7 21.88 -1.21 -20.31
CA THR A 7 21.08 -1.84 -21.35
C THR A 7 20.72 -0.72 -22.31
N ASP A 8 21.60 -0.47 -23.30
CA ASP A 8 21.26 0.28 -24.51
C ASP A 8 20.17 -0.52 -25.25
N ILE A 9 18.93 -0.47 -24.79
CA ILE A 9 17.82 -1.16 -25.43
C ILE A 9 16.55 -0.36 -25.16
N THR A 10 16.01 0.25 -26.22
CA THR A 10 14.58 0.49 -26.45
C THR A 10 13.84 -0.84 -26.28
N THR A 11 13.72 -1.31 -25.05
CA THR A 11 13.19 -2.64 -24.77
C THR A 11 11.68 -2.53 -24.89
N VAL A 12 11.13 -3.15 -25.95
CA VAL A 12 9.69 -3.23 -26.23
C VAL A 12 8.97 -4.17 -25.25
N SER A 13 9.65 -4.61 -24.17
CA SER A 13 9.10 -5.57 -23.23
C SER A 13 7.94 -4.99 -22.44
N GLN A 14 6.89 -5.80 -22.31
CA GLN A 14 5.72 -5.48 -21.50
C GLN A 14 5.95 -5.78 -20.01
N ALA A 15 6.98 -6.56 -19.68
CA ALA A 15 7.36 -6.90 -18.32
C ALA A 15 8.88 -6.83 -18.14
N VAL A 16 9.33 -6.23 -17.05
CA VAL A 16 10.75 -6.14 -16.68
C VAL A 16 10.89 -6.65 -15.25
N GLU A 17 11.87 -7.52 -15.04
CA GLU A 17 12.21 -8.09 -13.74
C GLU A 17 13.68 -7.78 -13.45
N ILE A 18 13.93 -7.12 -12.32
CA ILE A 18 15.26 -6.75 -11.84
C ILE A 18 15.48 -7.49 -10.52
N ASN A 19 16.50 -8.36 -10.48
CA ASN A 19 16.91 -9.10 -9.29
C ASN A 19 18.44 -9.04 -9.18
N THR A 20 18.97 -8.62 -8.03
CA THR A 20 20.41 -8.49 -7.77
C THR A 20 20.97 -9.47 -6.74
N GLU A 21 20.32 -10.62 -6.50
CA GLU A 21 20.84 -11.67 -5.61
C GLU A 21 22.30 -12.05 -5.90
N LYS A 22 22.70 -12.02 -7.18
CA LYS A 22 24.04 -12.43 -7.67
C LYS A 22 24.95 -11.27 -8.14
N ASP A 23 24.45 -10.03 -8.14
CA ASP A 23 25.18 -8.86 -8.67
C ASP A 23 25.55 -7.86 -7.56
N TYR A 24 26.83 -7.85 -7.17
CA TYR A 24 27.36 -7.09 -6.03
C TYR A 24 27.68 -5.61 -6.32
N HIS A 25 27.33 -5.07 -7.50
CA HIS A 25 27.86 -3.78 -7.96
C HIS A 25 26.82 -2.78 -8.52
N ILE A 26 25.64 -2.66 -7.91
CA ILE A 26 24.81 -1.46 -8.11
C ILE A 26 25.20 -0.41 -7.05
N SER A 27 26.23 0.38 -7.35
CA SER A 27 26.65 1.52 -6.52
C SER A 27 25.97 2.82 -6.97
N THR A 28 24.66 2.80 -7.18
CA THR A 28 23.89 3.99 -7.57
C THR A 28 22.84 4.34 -6.52
N GLN A 29 22.68 5.64 -6.25
CA GLN A 29 21.63 6.12 -5.32
C GLN A 29 20.23 5.82 -5.86
N ALA A 30 20.04 5.83 -7.19
CA ALA A 30 18.79 5.55 -7.88
C ALA A 30 18.91 4.37 -8.86
N LEU A 31 17.81 3.63 -9.09
CA LEU A 31 17.75 2.52 -10.05
C LEU A 31 17.53 2.99 -11.51
N PHE A 32 16.58 3.89 -11.75
CA PHE A 32 16.27 4.43 -13.08
C PHE A 32 16.74 5.89 -13.23
N SER A 33 17.29 6.25 -14.40
CA SER A 33 17.75 7.62 -14.72
C SER A 33 17.09 8.17 -16.01
N ASP A 34 17.33 9.45 -16.27
CA ASP A 34 16.95 10.23 -17.46
C ASP A 34 17.30 9.59 -18.80
N LYS A 35 18.32 8.73 -18.83
CA LYS A 35 18.84 8.10 -20.04
C LYS A 35 18.06 6.88 -20.50
N VAL A 36 17.06 6.43 -19.72
CA VAL A 36 16.33 5.20 -19.99
C VAL A 36 14.82 5.46 -20.06
N ALA A 37 14.19 5.02 -21.15
CA ALA A 37 12.75 5.16 -21.35
C ALA A 37 12.09 3.79 -21.59
N PHE A 38 11.04 3.50 -20.81
CA PHE A 38 10.24 2.28 -20.93
C PHE A 38 8.76 2.60 -21.24
N PRO A 39 8.44 3.11 -22.45
CA PRO A 39 7.09 3.60 -22.77
C PRO A 39 6.03 2.49 -22.87
N ASN A 40 6.45 1.24 -23.10
CA ASN A 40 5.52 0.11 -23.27
C ASN A 40 5.41 -0.82 -22.06
N LEU A 41 6.18 -0.56 -21.02
CA LEU A 41 6.23 -1.41 -19.84
C LEU A 41 4.90 -1.40 -19.10
N LYS A 42 4.34 -2.58 -18.82
CA LYS A 42 3.08 -2.77 -18.09
C LYS A 42 3.29 -3.34 -16.69
N ILE A 43 4.32 -4.18 -16.52
CA ILE A 43 4.63 -4.85 -15.26
C ILE A 43 6.10 -4.59 -14.92
N LEU A 44 6.36 -4.05 -13.75
CA LEU A 44 7.72 -3.85 -13.23
C LEU A 44 7.89 -4.64 -11.95
N LYS A 45 8.83 -5.58 -11.93
CA LYS A 45 9.22 -6.30 -10.72
C LYS A 45 10.65 -5.91 -10.36
N ILE A 46 10.84 -5.52 -9.11
CA ILE A 46 12.13 -5.15 -8.53
C ILE A 46 12.31 -6.01 -7.29
N SER A 47 13.42 -6.71 -7.18
CA SER A 47 13.73 -7.46 -5.98
C SER A 47 15.20 -7.49 -5.62
N HIS A 48 15.49 -7.71 -4.33
CA HIS A 48 16.83 -7.98 -3.82
C HIS A 48 17.84 -6.84 -4.05
N LEU A 49 17.37 -5.58 -4.11
CA LEU A 49 18.25 -4.41 -4.22
C LEU A 49 18.91 -4.11 -2.87
N LYS A 50 20.21 -4.41 -2.76
CA LYS A 50 20.94 -4.31 -1.49
C LYS A 50 21.29 -2.88 -1.08
N THR A 51 21.66 -2.01 -2.03
CA THR A 51 22.30 -0.70 -1.76
C THR A 51 21.50 0.50 -2.29
N VAL A 52 20.42 0.26 -3.03
CA VAL A 52 19.63 1.30 -3.69
C VAL A 52 18.67 1.93 -2.69
N LYS A 53 18.79 3.24 -2.50
CA LYS A 53 17.94 4.00 -1.56
C LYS A 53 16.64 4.51 -2.17
N ILE A 54 16.63 4.76 -3.48
CA ILE A 54 15.45 5.23 -4.23
C ILE A 54 15.33 4.51 -5.57
N ILE A 55 14.10 4.25 -6.04
CA ILE A 55 13.91 3.60 -7.35
C ILE A 55 14.11 4.60 -8.50
N TRP A 56 13.67 5.84 -8.32
CA TRP A 56 13.54 6.81 -9.40
C TRP A 56 14.51 7.97 -9.21
N HIS A 57 15.24 8.34 -10.28
CA HIS A 57 15.98 9.59 -10.33
C HIS A 57 15.06 10.76 -10.72
N ASN A 58 15.44 11.99 -10.34
CA ASN A 58 14.58 13.16 -10.41
C ASN A 58 14.20 13.63 -11.83
N LEU A 59 14.86 13.10 -12.85
CA LEU A 59 14.67 13.45 -14.25
C LEU A 59 14.39 12.14 -14.98
N LEU A 60 13.13 11.77 -15.16
CA LEU A 60 12.76 10.70 -16.08
C LEU A 60 12.23 11.31 -17.37
N HIS A 61 12.51 10.66 -18.50
CA HIS A 61 11.92 11.04 -19.77
C HIS A 61 10.39 10.97 -19.67
N THR A 62 9.67 11.95 -20.23
CA THR A 62 8.22 12.18 -20.03
C THR A 62 7.33 10.97 -20.40
N ASP A 63 7.77 10.17 -21.36
CA ASP A 63 7.02 8.98 -21.82
C ASP A 63 7.39 7.69 -21.07
N SER A 64 8.31 7.76 -20.11
CA SER A 64 8.75 6.58 -19.36
C SER A 64 7.62 6.03 -18.50
N PHE A 65 7.45 4.71 -18.49
CA PHE A 65 6.47 4.02 -17.65
C PHE A 65 5.00 4.44 -17.90
N CYS A 66 4.70 5.10 -19.02
CA CYS A 66 3.37 5.64 -19.28
C CYS A 66 2.25 4.58 -19.43
N LYS A 67 2.62 3.31 -19.66
CA LYS A 67 1.72 2.14 -19.71
C LYS A 67 1.81 1.23 -18.49
N LEU A 68 2.55 1.62 -17.44
CA LEU A 68 2.76 0.80 -16.25
C LEU A 68 1.44 0.62 -15.50
N LYS A 69 1.11 -0.64 -15.18
CA LYS A 69 -0.14 -1.05 -14.52
C LYS A 69 0.11 -1.82 -13.24
N GLU A 70 1.21 -2.53 -13.15
CA GLU A 70 1.52 -3.37 -12.00
C GLU A 70 2.98 -3.18 -11.61
N MET A 71 3.21 -3.02 -10.31
CA MET A 71 4.55 -2.89 -9.76
C MET A 71 4.69 -3.79 -8.53
N LYS A 72 5.77 -4.57 -8.50
CA LYS A 72 6.15 -5.43 -7.36
C LYS A 72 7.53 -5.04 -6.89
N VAL A 73 7.68 -4.79 -5.60
CA VAL A 73 8.97 -4.46 -4.97
C VAL A 73 9.16 -5.39 -3.78
N GLY A 74 10.23 -6.18 -3.78
CA GLY A 74 10.46 -7.23 -2.78
C GLY A 74 11.90 -7.26 -2.28
N PHE A 75 12.18 -7.48 -0.99
CA PHE A 75 13.55 -7.75 -0.52
C PHE A 75 14.55 -6.61 -0.80
N CYS A 76 14.10 -5.35 -0.76
CA CYS A 76 14.95 -4.17 -1.01
C CYS A 76 15.25 -3.46 0.33
N ASN A 77 16.28 -3.91 1.03
CA ASN A 77 16.49 -3.57 2.45
C ASN A 77 16.89 -2.11 2.70
N ASP A 78 17.61 -1.47 1.77
CA ASP A 78 18.06 -0.07 1.91
C ASP A 78 17.08 0.96 1.33
N LEU A 79 15.97 0.50 0.74
CA LEU A 79 15.01 1.36 0.05
C LEU A 79 14.19 2.18 1.06
N LEU A 80 14.18 3.51 0.89
CA LEU A 80 13.54 4.44 1.84
C LEU A 80 12.10 4.81 1.45
N THR A 81 11.81 4.87 0.15
CA THR A 81 10.47 5.17 -0.41
C THR A 81 10.27 4.49 -1.77
N ILE A 82 9.01 4.16 -2.11
CA ILE A 82 8.66 3.59 -3.42
C ILE A 82 8.36 4.71 -4.42
N PHE A 83 7.55 5.69 -4.03
CA PHE A 83 7.13 6.80 -4.88
C PHE A 83 7.48 8.13 -4.22
N PRO A 84 8.65 8.72 -4.56
CA PRO A 84 8.99 10.07 -4.15
C PRO A 84 8.04 11.09 -4.79
N SER A 85 7.99 12.30 -4.24
CA SER A 85 7.00 13.33 -4.58
C SER A 85 7.05 13.84 -6.02
N ASN A 86 8.13 13.63 -6.73
CA ASN A 86 8.28 13.93 -8.16
C ASN A 86 7.76 12.80 -9.08
N MET A 87 7.31 11.68 -8.53
CA MET A 87 6.86 10.50 -9.27
C MET A 87 5.34 10.36 -9.37
N VAL A 88 4.63 11.47 -9.17
CA VAL A 88 3.15 11.56 -9.23
C VAL A 88 2.59 11.00 -10.53
N GLY A 89 3.15 11.38 -11.68
CA GLY A 89 2.67 10.91 -12.98
C GLY A 89 2.79 9.39 -13.18
N THR A 90 3.71 8.72 -12.49
CA THR A 90 3.91 7.26 -12.60
C THR A 90 2.94 6.50 -11.71
N PHE A 91 2.84 6.83 -10.42
CA PHE A 91 1.92 6.12 -9.54
C PHE A 91 0.45 6.38 -9.87
N GLN A 92 0.11 7.52 -10.51
CA GLN A 92 -1.25 7.77 -11.00
C GLN A 92 -1.74 6.76 -12.05
N ARG A 93 -0.83 5.99 -12.68
CA ARG A 93 -1.16 5.06 -13.77
C ARG A 93 -1.29 3.61 -13.32
N ILE A 94 -0.60 3.26 -12.23
CA ILE A 94 -0.55 1.91 -11.68
C ILE A 94 -1.92 1.52 -11.14
N LYS A 95 -2.28 0.25 -11.31
CA LYS A 95 -3.50 -0.39 -10.81
C LYS A 95 -3.23 -1.28 -9.61
N THR A 96 -2.10 -1.98 -9.61
CA THR A 96 -1.73 -2.94 -8.57
C THR A 96 -0.32 -2.65 -8.08
N LEU A 97 -0.18 -2.43 -6.78
CA LEU A 97 1.11 -2.26 -6.11
C LEU A 97 1.28 -3.35 -5.06
N ILE A 98 2.41 -4.05 -5.13
CA ILE A 98 2.81 -5.07 -4.15
C ILE A 98 4.17 -4.67 -3.60
N VAL A 99 4.28 -4.52 -2.28
CA VAL A 99 5.53 -4.19 -1.59
C VAL A 99 5.76 -5.20 -0.48
N SER A 100 6.89 -5.88 -0.48
CA SER A 100 7.20 -6.91 0.50
C SER A 100 8.65 -6.89 0.98
N ASN A 101 8.90 -7.21 2.24
CA ASN A 101 10.24 -7.49 2.76
C ASN A 101 11.27 -6.37 2.52
N CYS A 102 10.89 -5.10 2.69
CA CYS A 102 11.82 -3.95 2.56
C CYS A 102 12.09 -3.36 3.95
N GLU A 103 13.25 -3.67 4.53
CA GLU A 103 13.56 -3.37 5.94
C GLU A 103 13.59 -1.87 6.26
N SER A 104 14.24 -1.03 5.45
CA SER A 104 14.38 0.41 5.74
C SER A 104 13.22 1.28 5.25
N LEU A 105 12.19 0.68 4.64
CA LEU A 105 11.12 1.44 3.99
C LEU A 105 10.24 2.16 5.03
N GLN A 106 10.24 3.49 4.99
CA GLN A 106 9.54 4.30 6.01
C GLN A 106 8.12 4.70 5.58
N HIS A 107 7.94 4.95 4.29
CA HIS A 107 6.65 5.24 3.65
C HIS A 107 6.66 4.76 2.19
N ILE A 108 5.47 4.55 1.60
CA ILE A 108 5.33 4.13 0.20
C ILE A 108 5.17 5.34 -0.72
N PHE A 109 4.31 6.29 -0.34
CA PHE A 109 4.03 7.50 -1.11
C PHE A 109 4.55 8.72 -0.37
N GLU A 110 5.49 9.42 -0.99
CA GLU A 110 5.93 10.74 -0.55
C GLU A 110 5.06 11.80 -1.22
N ILE A 111 4.28 12.50 -0.42
CA ILE A 111 3.41 13.60 -0.80
C ILE A 111 4.11 14.90 -0.41
N LYS A 112 4.06 15.88 -1.32
CA LYS A 112 4.35 17.28 -1.01
C LYS A 112 3.03 18.04 -1.05
N VAL A 113 2.65 18.64 0.06
CA VAL A 113 1.53 19.58 0.12
C VAL A 113 1.96 20.83 -0.64
N LEU A 114 1.72 20.86 -1.95
CA LEU A 114 1.84 22.07 -2.74
C LEU A 114 0.65 22.97 -2.35
N ASP A 115 0.86 24.28 -2.23
CA ASP A 115 -0.22 25.25 -2.03
C ASP A 115 -1.18 25.20 -3.24
N ILE A 116 -2.30 24.49 -3.09
CA ILE A 116 -3.24 24.19 -4.18
C ILE A 116 -4.09 25.43 -4.46
N LYS A 117 -3.71 26.20 -5.49
CA LYS A 117 -4.68 26.94 -6.31
C LYS A 117 -4.72 26.52 -7.78
N ASP A 118 -3.68 25.85 -8.32
CA ASP A 118 -3.51 25.77 -9.78
C ASP A 118 -3.22 24.40 -10.39
N THR A 119 -3.53 23.28 -9.72
CA THR A 119 -3.47 21.97 -10.39
C THR A 119 -4.75 21.17 -10.17
N ASN A 120 -5.42 20.84 -11.28
CA ASN A 120 -6.55 19.91 -11.27
C ASN A 120 -6.08 18.56 -10.71
N PRO A 121 -6.64 18.07 -9.59
CA PRO A 121 -6.22 16.80 -9.01
C PRO A 121 -6.55 15.66 -9.97
N VAL A 122 -5.52 14.97 -10.45
CA VAL A 122 -5.66 13.79 -11.32
C VAL A 122 -5.71 12.55 -10.45
N ALA A 123 -6.85 11.87 -10.47
CA ALA A 123 -7.07 10.63 -9.72
C ALA A 123 -6.08 9.52 -10.15
N THR A 124 -5.50 8.81 -9.17
CA THR A 124 -4.74 7.58 -9.44
C THR A 124 -5.67 6.46 -9.91
N LYS A 125 -5.14 5.59 -10.76
CA LYS A 125 -5.78 4.33 -11.20
C LYS A 125 -5.56 3.17 -10.22
N LEU A 126 -4.89 3.40 -9.09
CA LEU A 126 -4.58 2.37 -8.10
C LEU A 126 -5.87 1.76 -7.56
N ARG A 127 -5.96 0.42 -7.64
CA ARG A 127 -7.10 -0.39 -7.23
C ARG A 127 -6.73 -1.36 -6.12
N GLU A 128 -5.51 -1.87 -6.15
CA GLU A 128 -5.07 -2.94 -5.27
C GLU A 128 -3.71 -2.57 -4.67
N LEU A 129 -3.65 -2.62 -3.34
CA LEU A 129 -2.46 -2.31 -2.56
C LEU A 129 -2.19 -3.47 -1.60
N TYR A 130 -1.06 -4.13 -1.79
CA TYR A 130 -0.62 -5.23 -0.95
C TYR A 130 0.72 -4.88 -0.30
N ILE A 131 0.76 -4.97 1.03
CA ILE A 131 1.88 -4.55 1.87
C ILE A 131 2.22 -5.69 2.81
N PHE A 132 3.45 -6.19 2.75
CA PHE A 132 3.86 -7.39 3.48
C PHE A 132 5.21 -7.21 4.17
N HIS A 133 5.32 -7.60 5.43
CA HIS A 133 6.58 -7.69 6.15
C HIS A 133 7.46 -6.43 5.97
N LEU A 134 6.97 -5.29 6.44
CA LEU A 134 7.70 -4.01 6.39
C LEU A 134 7.98 -3.52 7.82
N PRO A 135 9.10 -3.95 8.42
CA PRO A 135 9.32 -3.77 9.86
C PRO A 135 9.48 -2.31 10.28
N ASN A 136 9.93 -1.40 9.41
CA ASN A 136 10.09 0.04 9.72
C ASN A 136 9.05 0.95 9.04
N LEU A 137 8.04 0.39 8.36
CA LEU A 137 6.99 1.21 7.74
C LEU A 137 6.12 1.83 8.84
N LYS A 138 6.17 3.15 8.98
CA LYS A 138 5.37 3.87 10.00
C LYS A 138 4.02 4.32 9.46
N HIS A 139 4.01 4.78 8.21
CA HIS A 139 2.83 5.28 7.50
C HIS A 139 2.92 4.89 6.03
N VAL A 140 1.79 4.61 5.38
CA VAL A 140 1.78 4.32 3.92
C VAL A 140 2.02 5.59 3.10
N TRP A 141 1.45 6.72 3.54
CA TRP A 141 1.72 8.07 3.05
C TRP A 141 2.53 8.81 4.10
N ASN A 142 3.56 9.57 3.71
CA ASN A 142 4.33 10.37 4.66
C ASN A 142 3.53 11.55 5.25
N GLU A 143 2.55 12.08 4.51
CA GLU A 143 1.75 13.26 4.85
C GLU A 143 0.32 13.08 4.31
N ASP A 144 -0.65 13.82 4.87
CA ASP A 144 -2.01 13.88 4.32
C ASP A 144 -2.03 14.70 3.01
N PRO A 145 -2.48 14.13 1.87
CA PRO A 145 -2.53 14.85 0.59
C PRO A 145 -3.54 15.98 0.53
N ARG A 146 -4.47 16.09 1.49
CA ARG A 146 -5.58 17.05 1.54
C ARG A 146 -6.44 17.04 0.27
N ASP A 147 -6.41 15.93 -0.47
CA ASP A 147 -7.21 15.68 -1.66
C ASP A 147 -7.88 14.32 -1.56
N ILE A 148 -9.21 14.34 -1.53
CA ILE A 148 -10.04 13.14 -1.45
C ILE A 148 -10.13 12.40 -2.80
N HIS A 149 -9.75 13.03 -3.91
CA HIS A 149 -9.96 12.49 -5.25
C HIS A 149 -8.79 11.64 -5.74
N THR A 150 -7.58 11.85 -5.22
CA THR A 150 -6.38 11.15 -5.68
C THR A 150 -6.55 9.64 -5.57
N PHE A 151 -6.89 9.07 -4.40
CA PHE A 151 -6.89 7.61 -4.16
C PHE A 151 -8.26 6.92 -4.22
N GLN A 152 -9.27 7.56 -4.80
CA GLN A 152 -10.68 7.10 -4.79
C GLN A 152 -10.95 5.74 -5.49
N ASN A 153 -10.00 5.25 -6.29
CA ASN A 153 -10.15 4.02 -7.08
C ASN A 153 -9.70 2.75 -6.33
N ILE A 154 -9.13 2.88 -5.12
CA ILE A 154 -8.70 1.74 -4.32
C ILE A 154 -9.91 0.88 -3.95
N ARG A 155 -9.76 -0.44 -4.12
CA ARG A 155 -10.78 -1.47 -3.89
C ARG A 155 -10.34 -2.52 -2.90
N ILE A 156 -9.05 -2.86 -2.90
CA ILE A 156 -8.48 -3.90 -2.06
C ILE A 156 -7.24 -3.32 -1.39
N VAL A 157 -7.19 -3.43 -0.07
CA VAL A 157 -6.01 -3.15 0.73
C VAL A 157 -5.75 -4.35 1.63
N TYR A 158 -4.56 -4.93 1.49
CA TYR A 158 -4.11 -6.05 2.29
C TYR A 158 -2.78 -5.69 2.95
N VAL A 159 -2.72 -5.74 4.27
CA VAL A 159 -1.52 -5.43 5.05
C VAL A 159 -1.23 -6.59 5.99
N TRP A 160 0.00 -7.11 5.96
CA TRP A 160 0.41 -8.21 6.82
C TRP A 160 1.83 -8.03 7.35
N ASP A 161 2.01 -8.26 8.64
CA ASP A 161 3.31 -8.32 9.31
C ASP A 161 4.10 -6.99 9.30
N CYS A 162 3.39 -5.88 9.58
CA CYS A 162 3.97 -4.53 9.63
C CYS A 162 3.88 -3.96 11.05
N TRP A 163 4.85 -4.30 11.90
CA TRP A 163 4.78 -4.01 13.35
C TRP A 163 5.08 -2.56 13.74
N SER A 164 5.75 -1.77 12.90
CA SER A 164 5.95 -0.33 13.15
C SER A 164 4.84 0.57 12.59
N LEU A 165 3.86 0.00 11.87
CA LEU A 165 2.81 0.75 11.21
C LEU A 165 1.85 1.32 12.25
N LYS A 166 1.76 2.65 12.36
CA LYS A 166 0.90 3.32 13.36
C LYS A 166 -0.49 3.63 12.84
N SER A 167 -0.55 4.14 11.60
CA SER A 167 -1.78 4.48 10.90
C SER A 167 -1.74 4.01 9.45
N LEU A 168 -2.89 3.58 8.91
CA LEU A 168 -2.96 3.06 7.55
C LEU A 168 -3.30 4.17 6.54
N PHE A 169 -4.33 4.97 6.80
CA PHE A 169 -4.80 6.01 5.88
C PHE A 169 -4.78 7.40 6.53
N PRO A 170 -4.29 8.44 5.82
CA PRO A 170 -4.65 9.81 6.13
C PRO A 170 -6.15 10.06 6.01
N ALA A 171 -6.67 11.06 6.71
CA ALA A 171 -8.09 11.39 6.74
C ALA A 171 -8.65 11.69 5.34
N SER A 172 -7.95 12.50 4.53
CA SER A 172 -8.43 12.83 3.18
C SER A 172 -8.48 11.60 2.25
N VAL A 173 -7.48 10.73 2.35
CA VAL A 173 -7.42 9.47 1.60
C VAL A 173 -8.62 8.62 1.97
N ALA A 174 -8.83 8.38 3.27
CA ALA A 174 -9.94 7.58 3.77
C ALA A 174 -11.32 8.14 3.36
N LYS A 175 -11.52 9.46 3.40
CA LYS A 175 -12.75 10.12 2.91
C LYS A 175 -13.01 9.81 1.43
N GLY A 176 -11.94 9.72 0.64
CA GLY A 176 -11.95 9.41 -0.79
C GLY A 176 -12.26 7.95 -1.15
N LEU A 177 -12.10 6.99 -0.22
CA LEU A 177 -12.17 5.53 -0.47
C LEU A 177 -13.61 5.00 -0.71
N LYS A 178 -14.36 5.64 -1.60
CA LYS A 178 -15.74 5.26 -1.95
C LYS A 178 -15.85 3.93 -2.71
N GLN A 179 -14.76 3.41 -3.25
CA GLN A 179 -14.72 2.12 -3.97
C GLN A 179 -14.09 0.97 -3.16
N LEU A 180 -13.63 1.22 -1.93
CA LEU A 180 -13.00 0.18 -1.11
C LEU A 180 -14.02 -0.93 -0.83
N LYS A 181 -13.63 -2.18 -1.12
CA LYS A 181 -14.45 -3.39 -0.95
C LYS A 181 -13.91 -4.34 0.09
N ASP A 182 -12.59 -4.48 0.13
CA ASP A 182 -11.89 -5.41 1.00
C ASP A 182 -10.75 -4.67 1.71
N LEU A 183 -10.81 -4.70 3.04
CA LEU A 183 -9.76 -4.22 3.92
C LEU A 183 -9.38 -5.35 4.87
N THR A 184 -8.16 -5.84 4.72
CA THR A 184 -7.60 -6.88 5.58
C THR A 184 -6.27 -6.41 6.17
N ILE A 185 -6.18 -6.43 7.49
CA ILE A 185 -5.01 -6.03 8.26
C ILE A 185 -4.70 -7.13 9.26
N ASN A 186 -3.48 -7.68 9.21
CA ASN A 186 -3.08 -8.81 10.03
C ASN A 186 -1.66 -8.63 10.61
N CYS A 187 -1.44 -8.95 11.89
CA CYS A 187 -0.13 -8.91 12.54
C CYS A 187 0.58 -7.55 12.35
N CYS A 188 -0.06 -6.46 12.79
CA CYS A 188 0.48 -5.11 12.65
C CYS A 188 0.41 -4.35 13.98
N GLY A 189 1.34 -3.43 14.21
CA GLY A 189 1.36 -2.53 15.37
C GLY A 189 0.44 -1.31 15.21
N LEU A 190 -0.66 -1.48 14.47
CA LEU A 190 -1.57 -0.42 14.06
C LEU A 190 -2.30 0.15 15.29
N GLU A 191 -2.17 1.45 15.54
CA GLU A 191 -2.87 2.14 16.62
C GLU A 191 -4.26 2.64 16.19
N GLU A 192 -4.38 3.08 14.93
CA GLU A 192 -5.60 3.59 14.31
C GLU A 192 -5.65 3.24 12.83
N VAL A 193 -6.84 2.98 12.28
CA VAL A 193 -6.94 2.70 10.82
C VAL A 193 -6.80 4.00 10.01
N VAL A 194 -7.45 5.06 10.47
CA VAL A 194 -7.43 6.38 9.85
C VAL A 194 -6.83 7.38 10.82
N SER A 195 -5.84 8.17 10.38
CA SER A 195 -5.23 9.20 11.21
C SER A 195 -6.08 10.46 11.32
N GLU A 196 -5.88 11.22 12.39
CA GLU A 196 -6.54 12.52 12.59
C GLU A 196 -6.08 13.56 11.56
N GLU A 197 -6.99 14.47 11.20
CA GLU A 197 -6.72 15.54 10.23
C GLU A 197 -6.08 16.75 10.95
N GLU A 198 -4.80 17.01 10.70
CA GLU A 198 -4.10 18.16 11.29
C GLU A 198 -4.68 19.50 10.77
N GLY A 199 -5.20 20.32 11.68
CA GLY A 199 -5.55 21.73 11.40
C GLY A 199 -7.03 22.05 11.16
N LEU A 200 -7.93 21.06 11.12
CA LEU A 200 -9.39 21.28 10.96
C LEU A 200 -10.15 20.78 12.19
N LYS A 201 -10.22 21.60 13.24
CA LYS A 201 -10.84 21.24 14.54
C LYS A 201 -12.38 21.10 14.55
N GLN A 202 -13.10 21.19 13.43
CA GLN A 202 -14.55 21.45 13.46
C GLN A 202 -15.43 20.81 12.37
N ALA A 203 -14.99 19.80 11.63
CA ALA A 203 -15.91 19.05 10.79
C ALA A 203 -16.29 17.74 11.47
N VAL A 204 -17.60 17.52 11.66
CA VAL A 204 -18.16 16.19 11.94
C VAL A 204 -17.78 15.29 10.77
N ASN A 205 -16.63 14.62 10.90
CA ASN A 205 -16.05 13.81 9.84
C ASN A 205 -16.68 12.41 9.92
N ASN A 206 -17.90 12.27 9.41
CA ASN A 206 -18.50 10.94 9.24
C ASN A 206 -17.77 10.22 8.11
N PHE A 207 -17.17 9.07 8.44
CA PHE A 207 -16.58 8.18 7.44
C PHE A 207 -17.60 7.16 6.98
N VAL A 208 -18.06 7.34 5.75
CA VAL A 208 -18.90 6.35 5.06
C VAL A 208 -18.04 5.61 4.05
N PHE A 209 -17.94 4.30 4.23
CA PHE A 209 -17.30 3.38 3.30
C PHE A 209 -18.39 2.55 2.58
N PRO A 210 -19.00 3.10 1.51
CA PRO A 210 -20.26 2.59 0.96
C PRO A 210 -20.15 1.24 0.25
N GLN A 211 -18.93 0.76 -0.03
CA GLN A 211 -18.70 -0.47 -0.79
C GLN A 211 -17.95 -1.55 -0.01
N VAL A 212 -17.55 -1.30 1.25
CA VAL A 212 -16.80 -2.28 2.04
C VAL A 212 -17.72 -3.46 2.33
N CYS A 213 -17.34 -4.62 1.79
CA CYS A 213 -18.05 -5.88 1.95
C CYS A 213 -17.33 -6.78 2.96
N TYR A 214 -16.00 -6.67 3.04
CA TYR A 214 -15.13 -7.52 3.86
C TYR A 214 -14.19 -6.63 4.67
N LEU A 215 -14.26 -6.74 5.99
CA LEU A 215 -13.35 -6.10 6.93
C LEU A 215 -12.77 -7.16 7.86
N THR A 216 -11.48 -7.40 7.76
CA THR A 216 -10.76 -8.37 8.61
C THR A 216 -9.63 -7.67 9.35
N LEU A 217 -9.69 -7.71 10.68
CA LEU A 217 -8.69 -7.20 11.60
C LEU A 217 -8.21 -8.37 12.46
N TRP A 218 -6.93 -8.72 12.38
CA TRP A 218 -6.39 -9.90 13.05
C TRP A 218 -5.05 -9.58 13.71
N ASN A 219 -4.89 -9.94 14.98
CA ASN A 219 -3.65 -9.75 15.74
C ASN A 219 -3.12 -8.31 15.65
N LEU A 220 -3.94 -7.36 16.13
CA LEU A 220 -3.64 -5.93 16.16
C LEU A 220 -3.67 -5.44 17.61
N PRO A 221 -2.69 -5.84 18.44
CA PRO A 221 -2.74 -5.63 19.89
C PRO A 221 -2.78 -4.14 20.28
N GLU A 222 -2.16 -3.27 19.48
CA GLU A 222 -2.07 -1.82 19.73
C GLU A 222 -3.26 -1.01 19.22
N LEU A 223 -4.21 -1.64 18.52
CA LEU A 223 -5.33 -0.94 17.89
C LEU A 223 -6.24 -0.33 18.95
N LYS A 224 -6.45 0.99 18.87
CA LYS A 224 -7.26 1.73 19.85
C LYS A 224 -8.66 2.05 19.31
N CYS A 225 -8.75 2.38 18.02
CA CYS A 225 -9.99 2.77 17.35
C CYS A 225 -9.83 2.70 15.83
N PHE A 226 -10.94 2.77 15.10
CA PHE A 226 -10.88 2.93 13.65
C PHE A 226 -10.48 4.36 13.23
N TYR A 227 -11.02 5.38 13.92
CA TYR A 227 -10.72 6.79 13.71
C TYR A 227 -10.81 7.56 15.06
N PRO A 228 -9.83 8.43 15.41
CA PRO A 228 -9.77 9.08 16.72
C PRO A 228 -10.95 9.97 17.10
N ALA A 229 -11.53 10.72 16.14
CA ALA A 229 -12.49 11.78 16.46
C ALA A 229 -13.92 11.29 16.77
N MET A 230 -14.08 10.03 17.22
CA MET A 230 -15.34 9.43 17.71
C MET A 230 -16.60 9.81 16.92
N HIS A 231 -16.65 9.38 15.66
CA HIS A 231 -17.89 9.37 14.88
C HIS A 231 -18.18 7.95 14.39
N GLU A 232 -19.47 7.63 14.26
CA GLU A 232 -19.92 6.33 13.77
C GLU A 232 -19.34 6.07 12.36
N THR A 233 -18.65 4.95 12.21
CA THR A 233 -18.18 4.51 10.89
C THR A 233 -19.31 3.73 10.22
N GLU A 234 -19.85 4.25 9.13
CA GLU A 234 -20.94 3.60 8.40
C GLU A 234 -20.39 2.66 7.33
N LEU A 235 -20.72 1.37 7.48
CA LEU A 235 -20.34 0.28 6.56
C LEU A 235 -21.61 -0.38 5.98
N PRO A 236 -22.41 0.32 5.16
CA PRO A 236 -23.76 -0.12 4.79
C PRO A 236 -23.81 -1.42 3.96
N LYS A 237 -22.69 -1.86 3.38
CA LYS A 237 -22.60 -3.10 2.59
C LYS A 237 -21.79 -4.20 3.26
N LEU A 238 -21.45 -4.04 4.55
CA LEU A 238 -20.61 -5.00 5.25
C LEU A 238 -21.30 -6.36 5.31
N LYS A 239 -20.65 -7.37 4.76
CA LYS A 239 -21.12 -8.77 4.82
C LYS A 239 -20.34 -9.56 5.86
N VAL A 240 -19.06 -9.24 6.02
CA VAL A 240 -18.15 -9.95 6.91
C VAL A 240 -17.35 -8.93 7.70
N LEU A 241 -17.54 -8.95 9.02
CA LEU A 241 -16.66 -8.33 10.00
C LEU A 241 -15.96 -9.44 10.78
N LYS A 242 -14.63 -9.43 10.78
CA LYS A 242 -13.81 -10.38 11.51
C LYS A 242 -12.81 -9.60 12.34
N THR A 243 -12.89 -9.71 13.65
CA THR A 243 -11.96 -9.10 14.61
C THR A 243 -11.42 -10.19 15.51
N TYR A 244 -10.10 -10.34 15.58
CA TYR A 244 -9.43 -11.36 16.40
C TYR A 244 -8.17 -10.78 17.02
N HIS A 245 -8.01 -10.89 18.34
CA HIS A 245 -6.84 -10.39 19.06
C HIS A 245 -6.50 -8.93 18.73
N CYS A 246 -7.48 -8.04 18.81
CA CYS A 246 -7.30 -6.60 18.59
C CYS A 246 -7.40 -5.83 19.91
N GLY A 247 -6.70 -4.71 20.01
CA GLY A 247 -6.80 -3.80 21.14
C GLY A 247 -8.19 -3.15 21.24
N LYS A 248 -8.69 -3.04 22.47
CA LYS A 248 -9.99 -2.51 22.90
C LYS A 248 -11.26 -3.20 22.35
N GLU A 249 -12.25 -3.32 23.22
CA GLU A 249 -13.62 -3.66 22.85
C GLU A 249 -14.26 -2.44 22.17
N ASN A 250 -14.91 -2.64 21.02
CA ASN A 250 -15.56 -1.60 20.19
C ASN A 250 -14.66 -0.70 19.30
N ILE A 251 -13.88 -1.32 18.39
CA ILE A 251 -13.02 -0.63 17.41
C ILE A 251 -13.80 0.30 16.46
N LEU A 252 -15.03 -0.07 16.07
CA LEU A 252 -15.81 0.60 15.03
C LEU A 252 -16.86 1.60 15.56
N GLY A 253 -17.00 1.74 16.88
CA GLY A 253 -18.09 2.53 17.46
C GLY A 253 -19.48 1.91 17.23
N ILE A 254 -19.56 0.64 16.80
CA ILE A 254 -20.82 -0.07 16.57
C ILE A 254 -21.28 -0.65 17.91
N GLN A 255 -22.41 -0.18 18.44
CA GLN A 255 -23.05 -0.83 19.60
C GLN A 255 -23.39 -2.28 19.23
N GLU A 256 -22.84 -3.24 19.97
CA GLU A 256 -23.19 -4.64 19.84
C GLU A 256 -24.66 -4.83 20.25
N HIS A 257 -25.58 -4.90 19.28
CA HIS A 257 -26.81 -5.65 19.53
C HIS A 257 -26.41 -7.12 19.58
N HIS A 258 -26.36 -7.67 20.79
CA HIS A 258 -26.29 -9.12 21.05
C HIS A 258 -27.49 -9.83 20.42
N SER A 259 -27.45 -10.02 19.11
CA SER A 259 -28.23 -11.06 18.46
C SER A 259 -27.51 -12.37 18.75
N SER A 260 -28.25 -13.28 19.34
CA SER A 260 -27.80 -14.58 19.82
C SER A 260 -27.35 -15.42 18.63
N ILE A 261 -26.09 -15.28 18.23
CA ILE A 261 -25.49 -16.21 17.27
C ILE A 261 -25.07 -17.43 18.10
N GLN A 262 -25.91 -18.47 18.02
CA GLN A 262 -25.56 -19.83 18.43
C GLN A 262 -24.14 -20.14 17.95
N LYS A 263 -23.24 -20.53 18.88
CA LYS A 263 -21.92 -21.08 18.53
C LYS A 263 -22.13 -22.24 17.55
N PRO A 264 -21.60 -22.19 16.32
CA PRO A 264 -21.36 -23.38 15.54
C PRO A 264 -19.98 -23.95 15.90
N PRO A 265 -19.75 -25.25 15.67
CA PRO A 265 -18.56 -25.94 16.09
C PRO A 265 -17.34 -25.47 15.28
N VAL A 266 -16.19 -25.49 15.95
CA VAL A 266 -14.82 -25.55 15.41
C VAL A 266 -14.74 -25.66 13.87
N LEU A 267 -14.39 -24.57 13.21
CA LEU A 267 -13.96 -24.53 11.81
C LEU A 267 -12.68 -23.68 11.70
N PHE A 268 -11.67 -24.07 12.48
CA PHE A 268 -10.29 -23.95 12.02
C PHE A 268 -10.17 -24.80 10.73
N GLU A 269 -9.70 -24.18 9.63
CA GLU A 269 -9.21 -24.78 8.36
C GLU A 269 -9.84 -24.32 7.02
N ARG A 270 -10.91 -23.52 6.96
CA ARG A 270 -11.55 -23.21 5.64
C ARG A 270 -11.29 -21.85 4.98
N VAL A 271 -10.29 -21.08 5.43
CA VAL A 271 -9.81 -19.89 4.68
C VAL A 271 -8.40 -20.09 4.09
N LEU A 272 -7.71 -21.18 4.45
CA LEU A 272 -6.51 -21.64 3.72
C LEU A 272 -6.87 -22.43 2.43
N ASN A 273 -8.13 -22.85 2.26
CA ASN A 273 -8.55 -23.78 1.19
C ASN A 273 -9.48 -23.20 0.12
N SER A 274 -9.77 -21.90 0.13
CA SER A 274 -10.42 -21.22 -1.00
C SER A 274 -9.35 -20.54 -1.85
N ASN A 275 -8.83 -21.30 -2.83
CA ASN A 275 -7.99 -20.93 -3.98
C ASN A 275 -7.96 -19.44 -4.39
N ILE A 276 -7.41 -18.56 -3.56
CA ILE A 276 -6.48 -17.54 -4.05
C ILE A 276 -5.24 -18.35 -4.41
N PRO A 277 -4.67 -18.23 -5.62
CA PRO A 277 -3.50 -19.01 -5.97
C PRO A 277 -2.37 -18.68 -4.99
N LEU A 278 -2.17 -19.57 -4.01
CA LEU A 278 -0.94 -19.72 -3.24
C LEU A 278 0.28 -19.99 -4.15
N LYS A 279 0.06 -20.16 -5.46
CA LYS A 279 1.08 -20.10 -6.52
C LYS A 279 1.75 -18.73 -6.71
N MET A 280 1.39 -17.69 -5.94
CA MET A 280 2.21 -16.48 -5.82
C MET A 280 3.22 -16.52 -4.65
N PHE A 281 3.24 -17.59 -3.84
CA PHE A 281 4.03 -17.68 -2.60
C PHE A 281 4.99 -18.87 -2.53
N THR A 282 5.32 -19.50 -3.66
CA THR A 282 6.44 -20.46 -3.76
C THR A 282 7.50 -19.88 -4.70
N TYR A 283 8.60 -19.39 -4.16
CA TYR A 283 9.87 -19.43 -4.89
C TYR A 283 10.46 -20.81 -4.65
N ASP A 284 10.77 -21.52 -5.72
CA ASP A 284 11.57 -22.73 -5.70
C ASP A 284 12.92 -22.41 -5.04
N VAL A 285 13.06 -22.72 -3.75
CA VAL A 285 14.38 -22.99 -3.19
C VAL A 285 14.71 -24.41 -3.63
N GLN A 286 15.34 -24.53 -4.80
CA GLN A 286 16.03 -25.77 -5.14
C GLN A 286 17.19 -25.93 -4.14
N THR A 287 16.98 -26.77 -3.14
CA THR A 287 18.05 -27.37 -2.34
C THR A 287 18.56 -28.60 -3.06
N GLU A 288 19.80 -28.55 -3.55
CA GLU A 288 20.73 -29.68 -3.55
C GLU A 288 21.94 -29.31 -2.69
#